data_AF-A0A2I0F4F9-F1
#
_entry.id   AF-A0A2I0F4F9-F1
#
_cell.length_a   1.000
_cell.length_b   1.000
_cell.length_c   1.000
_cell.angle_alpha   90.00
_cell.angle_beta   90.00
_cell.angle_gamma   90.00
#
_symmetry.space_group_name_H-M   'P 1'
#
loop_
_entity.id
_entity.type
_entity.pdbx_description
1 polymer ?
#
loop_
_entity_poly.entity_id
_entity_poly.type
_entity_poly.pdbx_seq_one_letter_code
_entity_poly.pdbx_strand_id
1 'polypeptide(L)'
;MSNALKHKQLGFTLVELVTVIILLGIVGTFSSRFISDNVVLYQTSVNQNERLNDARFVINRMSKELDSTIAFSVTQTPAIAGNTCIQFVPFTAAGQYLNSVLDEPMTLIMDKETRDLDDPNTNDFQGQYMSVLTTDASDFYSVPSDTFAEIDAYIQIPVSGAKSTQADITLLSPLVRDSAVSRYFIAEKKVQYCLTQIGDAMRLSRSEAALTSSVYPLSVLMVDNLSIGSRMSLTNASQFSNAILELNFNFLLRDGSAIKFEHQVVMTNVP
;
A
#
# COMPACT_ATOMS: atom_id res chain seq x y z
N MET A 1 24.33 -23.81 -84.54
CA MET A 1 25.51 -23.38 -83.76
C MET A 1 25.04 -22.97 -82.37
N SER A 2 25.21 -23.84 -81.38
CA SER A 2 25.07 -23.49 -79.96
C SER A 2 26.07 -24.37 -79.21
N ASN A 3 27.21 -23.79 -78.85
CA ASN A 3 28.23 -24.46 -78.07
C ASN A 3 27.74 -24.49 -76.61
N ALA A 4 27.16 -25.61 -76.19
CA ALA A 4 26.92 -25.87 -74.79
C ALA A 4 28.27 -26.14 -74.10
N LEU A 5 28.76 -25.14 -73.35
CA LEU A 5 29.91 -25.28 -72.48
C LEU A 5 29.60 -26.35 -71.42
N LYS A 6 30.22 -27.52 -71.57
CA LYS A 6 30.10 -28.63 -70.63
C LYS A 6 30.89 -28.27 -69.36
N HIS A 7 30.21 -27.81 -68.32
CA HIS A 7 30.82 -27.60 -67.01
C HIS A 7 31.35 -28.93 -66.48
N LYS A 8 32.68 -29.06 -66.34
CA LYS A 8 33.28 -30.15 -65.54
C LYS A 8 32.90 -29.90 -64.08
N GLN A 9 32.09 -30.79 -63.50
CA GLN A 9 31.92 -30.84 -62.05
C GLN A 9 33.27 -31.25 -61.45
N LEU A 10 33.96 -30.30 -60.83
CA LEU A 10 35.15 -30.53 -60.02
C LEU A 10 34.65 -31.08 -58.67
N GLY A 11 35.12 -32.27 -58.30
CA GLY A 11 34.81 -32.86 -56.99
C GLY A 11 35.48 -32.08 -55.86
N PHE A 12 34.88 -32.12 -54.66
CA PHE A 12 35.44 -31.55 -53.44
C PHE A 12 36.77 -32.23 -53.07
N THR A 13 37.75 -31.45 -52.62
CA THR A 13 38.99 -32.01 -52.11
C THR A 13 38.82 -32.46 -50.66
N LEU A 14 39.59 -33.46 -50.21
CA LEU A 14 39.55 -33.93 -48.82
C LEU A 14 39.86 -32.80 -47.83
N VAL A 15 40.79 -31.91 -48.17
CA VAL A 15 41.16 -30.75 -47.36
C VAL A 15 39.97 -29.80 -47.18
N GLU A 16 39.20 -29.57 -48.25
CA GLU A 16 38.01 -28.71 -48.24
C GLU A 16 36.88 -29.29 -47.36
N LEU A 17 36.70 -30.61 -47.37
CA LEU A 17 35.73 -31.26 -46.50
C LEU A 17 36.14 -31.19 -45.01
N VAL A 18 37.43 -31.39 -44.71
CA VAL A 18 37.95 -31.31 -43.33
C VAL A 18 37.83 -29.89 -42.77
N THR A 19 38.16 -28.85 -43.55
CA THR A 19 38.03 -27.47 -43.10
C THR A 19 36.58 -27.09 -42.83
N VAL A 20 35.63 -27.55 -43.65
CA VAL A 20 34.19 -27.32 -43.43
C VAL A 20 33.72 -27.95 -42.11
N ILE A 21 34.12 -29.20 -41.81
CA ILE A 21 33.73 -29.86 -40.56
C ILE A 21 34.28 -29.10 -39.34
N ILE A 22 35.53 -28.64 -39.40
CA ILE A 22 36.16 -27.87 -38.32
C ILE A 22 35.41 -26.54 -38.11
N LEU A 23 35.14 -25.80 -39.18
CA LEU A 23 34.43 -24.52 -39.10
C LEU A 23 33.00 -24.70 -38.57
N LEU A 24 32.28 -25.72 -39.01
CA LEU A 24 30.94 -26.04 -38.50
C LEU A 24 30.98 -26.42 -37.02
N GLY A 25 32.01 -27.13 -36.56
CA GLY A 25 32.20 -27.45 -35.14
C GLY A 25 32.40 -26.20 -34.27
N ILE A 26 33.26 -25.27 -34.72
CA ILE A 26 33.51 -24.01 -34.00
C ILE A 26 32.26 -23.14 -33.97
N VAL A 27 31.60 -22.94 -35.12
CA VAL A 27 30.38 -22.12 -35.20
C VAL A 27 29.25 -22.75 -34.40
N GLY A 28 29.03 -24.07 -34.56
CA GLY A 28 27.98 -24.78 -33.85
C GLY A 28 28.13 -24.70 -32.32
N THR A 29 29.34 -24.87 -31.80
CA THR A 29 29.60 -24.76 -30.35
C THR A 29 29.46 -23.32 -29.86
N PHE A 30 29.98 -22.33 -30.60
CA PHE A 30 29.85 -20.91 -30.25
C PHE A 30 28.40 -20.46 -30.23
N SER A 31 27.63 -20.76 -31.30
CA SER A 31 26.21 -20.42 -31.39
C SER A 31 25.38 -21.08 -30.30
N SER A 32 25.66 -22.35 -29.96
CA SER A 32 24.93 -23.06 -28.91
C SER A 32 25.14 -22.42 -27.53
N ARG A 33 26.39 -22.09 -27.19
CA ARG A 33 26.71 -21.40 -25.92
C ARG A 33 26.09 -20.01 -25.87
N PHE A 34 26.24 -19.25 -26.95
CA PHE A 34 25.65 -17.92 -27.05
C PHE A 34 24.13 -17.95 -26.82
N ILE A 35 23.40 -18.89 -27.43
CA ILE A 35 21.96 -19.03 -27.21
C ILE A 35 21.66 -19.36 -25.74
N SER A 36 22.37 -20.32 -25.15
CA SER A 36 22.18 -20.72 -23.75
C SER A 36 22.37 -19.53 -22.79
N ASP A 37 23.46 -18.78 -22.96
CA ASP A 37 23.80 -17.66 -22.07
C ASP A 37 22.76 -16.53 -22.17
N ASN A 38 22.29 -16.24 -23.39
CA ASN A 38 21.23 -15.24 -23.60
C ASN A 38 19.90 -15.66 -22.96
N VAL A 39 19.55 -16.95 -23.01
CA VAL A 39 18.32 -17.45 -22.37
C VAL A 39 18.39 -17.29 -20.85
N VAL A 40 19.52 -17.66 -20.24
CA VAL A 40 19.72 -17.50 -18.79
C VAL A 40 19.68 -16.03 -18.39
N LEU A 41 20.38 -15.16 -19.13
CA LEU A 41 20.37 -13.72 -18.87
C LEU A 41 18.96 -13.14 -18.96
N TYR A 42 18.20 -13.53 -20.00
CA TYR A 42 16.82 -13.10 -20.17
C TYR A 42 15.95 -13.54 -18.99
N GLN A 43 16.04 -14.80 -18.56
CA GLN A 43 15.29 -15.31 -17.42
C GLN A 43 15.62 -14.56 -16.12
N THR A 44 16.90 -14.30 -15.86
CA THR A 44 17.33 -13.52 -14.69
C THR A 44 16.76 -12.10 -14.72
N SER A 45 16.81 -11.44 -15.87
CA SER A 45 16.23 -10.10 -16.03
C SER A 45 14.72 -10.08 -15.80
N VAL A 46 13.99 -11.09 -16.31
CA VAL A 46 12.54 -11.22 -16.08
C VAL A 46 12.24 -11.42 -14.58
N ASN A 47 12.96 -12.32 -13.90
CA ASN A 47 12.76 -12.56 -12.46
C ASN A 47 13.05 -11.31 -11.61
N GLN A 48 14.10 -10.56 -11.95
CA GLN A 48 14.42 -9.30 -11.26
C GLN A 48 13.32 -8.24 -11.49
N ASN A 49 12.85 -8.11 -12.73
CA ASN A 49 11.78 -7.17 -13.06
C ASN A 49 10.46 -7.50 -12.36
N GLU A 50 10.12 -8.78 -12.22
CA GLU A 50 8.96 -9.23 -11.44
C GLU A 50 9.06 -8.75 -9.99
N ARG A 51 10.18 -9.04 -9.31
CA ARG A 51 10.38 -8.64 -7.90
C ARG A 51 10.42 -7.12 -7.71
N LEU A 52 10.98 -6.38 -8.66
CA LEU A 52 10.94 -4.90 -8.65
C LEU A 52 9.52 -4.36 -8.79
N ASN A 53 8.67 -5.01 -9.58
CA ASN A 53 7.28 -4.60 -9.73
C ASN A 53 6.47 -4.90 -8.46
N ASP A 54 6.69 -6.05 -7.82
CA ASP A 54 6.09 -6.38 -6.52
C ASP A 54 6.46 -5.33 -5.45
N ALA A 55 7.75 -4.96 -5.40
CA ALA A 55 8.23 -3.94 -4.49
C ALA A 55 7.57 -2.57 -4.72
N ARG A 56 7.53 -2.12 -5.98
CA ARG A 56 6.85 -0.87 -6.35
C ARG A 56 5.37 -0.91 -6.00
N PHE A 57 4.69 -2.01 -6.30
CA PHE A 57 3.27 -2.16 -6.01
C PHE A 57 2.99 -1.99 -4.52
N VAL A 58 3.72 -2.71 -3.67
CA VAL A 58 3.48 -2.72 -2.23
C VAL A 58 3.88 -1.42 -1.56
N ILE A 59 5.03 -0.84 -1.92
CA ILE A 59 5.45 0.45 -1.37
C ILE A 59 4.45 1.54 -1.75
N ASN A 60 4.06 1.61 -3.03
CA ASN A 60 3.09 2.61 -3.49
C ASN A 60 1.70 2.39 -2.87
N ARG A 61 1.26 1.12 -2.74
CA ARG A 61 -0.03 0.80 -2.13
C ARG A 61 -0.06 1.19 -0.66
N MET A 62 0.97 0.82 0.11
CA MET A 62 1.09 1.20 1.52
C MET A 62 1.18 2.72 1.68
N SER A 63 2.04 3.38 0.91
CA SER A 63 2.19 4.83 0.93
C SER A 63 0.86 5.54 0.64
N LYS A 64 0.11 5.09 -0.37
CA LYS A 64 -1.20 5.65 -0.70
C LYS A 64 -2.25 5.46 0.41
N GLU A 65 -2.23 4.34 1.12
CA GLU A 65 -3.16 4.14 2.25
C GLU A 65 -2.78 4.94 3.50
N LEU A 66 -1.47 5.11 3.72
CA LEU A 66 -0.95 5.89 4.83
C LEU A 66 -1.12 7.40 4.63
N ASP A 67 -1.21 7.86 3.37
CA ASP A 67 -1.50 9.26 3.04
C ASP A 67 -2.91 9.66 3.50
N SER A 68 -3.88 8.75 3.35
CA SER A 68 -5.27 8.96 3.79
C SER A 68 -5.54 8.43 5.20
N THR A 69 -4.57 8.54 6.12
CA THR A 69 -4.65 7.98 7.48
C THR A 69 -4.67 9.06 8.54
N ILE A 70 -5.46 8.84 9.60
CA ILE A 70 -5.44 9.71 10.77
C ILE A 70 -4.11 9.53 11.51
N ALA A 71 -3.25 10.55 11.53
CA ALA A 71 -1.85 10.43 11.95
C ALA A 71 -1.64 9.78 13.33
N PHE A 72 -2.48 10.10 14.32
CA PHE A 72 -2.38 9.56 15.67
C PHE A 72 -2.96 8.15 15.84
N SER A 73 -3.62 7.60 14.82
CA SER A 73 -4.16 6.24 14.85
C SER A 73 -3.11 5.16 14.59
N VAL A 74 -1.95 5.54 14.04
CA VAL A 74 -0.92 4.60 13.63
C VAL A 74 -0.27 3.99 14.85
N THR A 75 -0.31 2.66 14.94
CA THR A 75 0.31 1.92 16.03
C THR A 75 1.06 0.72 15.49
N GLN A 76 2.12 0.33 16.21
CA GLN A 76 2.90 -0.86 15.94
C GLN A 76 2.63 -1.88 17.03
N THR A 77 2.21 -3.08 16.64
CA THR A 77 2.15 -4.19 17.58
C THR A 77 3.56 -4.64 17.95
N PRO A 78 3.84 -4.99 19.23
CA PRO A 78 5.12 -5.57 19.61
C PRO A 78 5.48 -6.77 18.73
N ALA A 79 6.76 -6.93 18.42
CA ALA A 79 7.23 -8.06 17.62
C ALA A 79 7.10 -9.35 18.44
N ILE A 80 6.09 -10.19 18.15
CA ILE A 80 5.88 -11.48 18.81
C ILE A 80 6.32 -12.57 17.84
N ALA A 81 7.33 -13.36 18.23
CA ALA A 81 7.88 -14.44 17.39
C ALA A 81 8.29 -13.98 15.97
N GLY A 82 8.87 -12.77 15.86
CA GLY A 82 9.30 -12.18 14.59
C GLY A 82 8.19 -11.51 13.78
N ASN A 83 6.93 -11.60 14.23
CA ASN A 83 5.80 -10.98 13.54
C ASN A 83 5.59 -9.55 14.04
N THR A 84 5.60 -8.59 13.12
CA THR A 84 5.34 -7.18 13.41
C THR A 84 4.19 -6.70 12.54
N CYS A 85 3.21 -6.02 13.14
CA CYS A 85 2.12 -5.42 12.39
C CYS A 85 2.04 -3.92 12.64
N ILE A 86 1.74 -3.17 11.59
CA ILE A 86 1.36 -1.77 11.65
C ILE A 86 -0.14 -1.69 11.43
N GLN A 87 -0.84 -1.06 12.36
CA GLN A 87 -2.28 -0.81 12.31
C GLN A 87 -2.53 0.68 12.21
N PHE A 88 -3.55 1.06 11.46
CA PHE A 88 -3.96 2.45 11.32
C PHE A 88 -5.41 2.58 10.88
N VAL A 89 -5.98 3.77 11.06
CA VAL A 89 -7.35 4.10 10.68
C VAL A 89 -7.33 5.09 9.51
N PRO A 90 -7.68 4.66 8.29
CA PRO A 90 -7.91 5.57 7.18
C PRO A 90 -9.17 6.42 7.41
N PHE A 91 -9.10 7.71 7.10
CA PHE A 91 -10.28 8.57 7.12
C PHE A 91 -11.02 8.51 5.77
N THR A 92 -12.34 8.58 5.82
CA THR A 92 -13.25 8.69 4.67
C THR A 92 -13.52 10.15 4.32
N ALA A 93 -13.63 11.01 5.32
CA ALA A 93 -13.78 12.45 5.18
C ALA A 93 -13.03 13.18 6.30
N ALA A 94 -12.59 14.40 6.02
CA ALA A 94 -11.94 15.26 7.01
C ALA A 94 -12.29 16.72 6.72
N GLY A 95 -12.34 17.56 7.75
CA GLY A 95 -12.78 18.92 7.58
C GLY A 95 -12.76 19.76 8.85
N GLN A 96 -13.54 20.83 8.82
CA GLN A 96 -13.74 21.73 9.95
C GLN A 96 -15.20 21.77 10.39
N TYR A 97 -15.44 22.01 11.67
CA TYR A 97 -16.78 22.26 12.21
C TYR A 97 -16.89 23.69 12.75
N LEU A 98 -18.12 24.18 12.91
CA LEU A 98 -18.38 25.59 13.23
C LEU A 98 -18.61 25.88 14.72
N ASN A 99 -19.32 24.98 15.39
CA ASN A 99 -19.71 25.13 16.80
C ASN A 99 -18.81 24.27 17.72
N SER A 100 -19.24 23.96 18.94
CA SER A 100 -18.48 23.08 19.84
C SER A 100 -18.89 21.62 19.66
N VAL A 101 -18.00 20.69 19.99
CA VAL A 101 -18.35 19.26 20.09
C VAL A 101 -19.38 18.95 21.18
N LEU A 102 -19.62 19.90 22.09
CA LEU A 102 -20.64 19.79 23.15
C LEU A 102 -22.03 20.27 22.70
N ASP A 103 -22.11 20.92 21.54
CA ASP A 103 -23.37 21.37 20.97
C ASP A 103 -24.02 20.23 20.18
N GLU A 104 -25.29 19.94 20.45
CA GLU A 104 -26.07 18.93 19.74
C GLU A 104 -27.27 19.61 19.03
N PRO A 105 -27.33 19.61 17.68
CA PRO A 105 -26.36 19.02 16.75
C PRO A 105 -25.08 19.85 16.57
N MET A 106 -23.99 19.19 16.19
CA MET A 106 -22.77 19.87 15.76
C MET A 106 -22.80 20.11 14.24
N THR A 107 -22.28 21.24 13.77
CA THR A 107 -22.36 21.63 12.35
C THR A 107 -20.99 21.48 11.66
N LEU A 108 -20.91 20.59 10.69
CA LEU A 108 -19.71 20.33 9.89
C LEU A 108 -19.69 21.15 8.61
N ILE A 109 -18.51 21.60 8.20
CA ILE A 109 -18.25 22.12 6.85
C ILE A 109 -17.90 20.93 5.97
N MET A 110 -18.75 20.66 4.99
CA MET A 110 -18.57 19.53 4.08
C MET A 110 -17.39 19.79 3.14
N ASP A 111 -16.56 18.77 2.92
CA ASP A 111 -15.51 18.81 1.90
C ASP A 111 -16.13 18.76 0.49
N LYS A 112 -15.34 19.14 -0.51
CA LYS A 112 -15.82 19.23 -1.89
C LYS A 112 -16.31 17.89 -2.44
N GLU A 113 -15.67 16.77 -2.11
CA GLU A 113 -16.03 15.47 -2.67
C GLU A 113 -17.38 15.02 -2.12
N THR A 114 -17.59 15.10 -0.81
CA THR A 114 -18.90 14.85 -0.17
C THR A 114 -19.99 15.78 -0.71
N ARG A 115 -19.66 17.02 -1.09
CA ARG A 115 -20.63 17.94 -1.70
C ARG A 115 -20.99 17.59 -3.13
N ASP A 116 -20.02 17.14 -3.92
CA ASP A 116 -20.17 16.98 -5.36
C ASP A 116 -20.80 15.63 -5.73
N LEU A 117 -20.73 14.62 -4.85
CA LEU A 117 -21.42 13.34 -5.02
C LEU A 117 -22.95 13.54 -4.91
N ASP A 118 -23.68 13.25 -5.99
CA ASP A 118 -25.16 13.30 -6.03
C ASP A 118 -25.79 11.94 -5.65
N ASP A 119 -25.14 11.16 -4.77
CA ASP A 119 -25.65 9.86 -4.32
C ASP A 119 -26.07 9.93 -2.84
N PRO A 120 -27.36 9.70 -2.53
CA PRO A 120 -27.86 9.73 -1.15
C PRO A 120 -27.20 8.68 -0.23
N ASN A 121 -26.49 7.67 -0.77
CA ASN A 121 -25.80 6.65 0.03
C ASN A 121 -24.29 6.94 0.24
N THR A 122 -23.69 7.87 -0.49
CA THR A 122 -22.27 8.26 -0.31
C THR A 122 -22.11 9.53 0.50
N ASN A 123 -23.21 10.24 0.72
CA ASN A 123 -23.28 11.48 1.47
C ASN A 123 -23.78 11.29 2.91
N ASP A 124 -24.06 10.06 3.31
CA ASP A 124 -24.50 9.73 4.66
C ASP A 124 -23.37 9.01 5.39
N PHE A 125 -22.84 9.67 6.43
CA PHE A 125 -21.82 9.11 7.31
C PHE A 125 -22.43 8.43 8.54
N GLN A 126 -23.76 8.22 8.57
CA GLN A 126 -24.43 7.47 9.62
C GLN A 126 -23.78 6.10 9.83
N GLY A 127 -23.52 5.74 11.10
CA GLY A 127 -22.85 4.50 11.49
C GLY A 127 -21.32 4.49 11.30
N GLN A 128 -20.73 5.56 10.73
CA GLN A 128 -19.29 5.77 10.77
C GLN A 128 -18.89 6.48 12.07
N TYR A 129 -17.58 6.60 12.31
CA TYR A 129 -17.03 7.17 13.52
C TYR A 129 -16.32 8.49 13.25
N MET A 130 -16.58 9.47 14.11
CA MET A 130 -15.99 10.80 14.07
C MET A 130 -14.95 10.95 15.16
N SER A 131 -13.75 11.40 14.79
CA SER A 131 -12.64 11.74 15.68
C SER A 131 -12.47 13.26 15.75
N VAL A 132 -12.39 13.77 16.97
CA VAL A 132 -12.02 15.16 17.27
C VAL A 132 -10.92 15.18 18.32
N LEU A 133 -9.78 15.79 17.97
CA LEU A 133 -8.60 15.91 18.84
C LEU A 133 -8.16 14.58 19.50
N THR A 134 -8.26 13.47 18.77
CA THR A 134 -7.71 12.19 19.24
C THR A 134 -6.19 12.20 19.09
N THR A 135 -5.48 12.18 20.21
CA THR A 135 -4.00 12.18 20.25
C THR A 135 -3.41 10.85 20.72
N ASP A 136 -4.23 9.97 21.30
CA ASP A 136 -3.83 8.64 21.73
C ASP A 136 -4.29 7.62 20.68
N ALA A 137 -3.40 6.72 20.26
CA ALA A 137 -3.73 5.67 19.31
C ALA A 137 -4.79 4.72 19.88
N SER A 138 -4.79 4.47 21.19
CA SER A 138 -5.70 3.51 21.84
C SER A 138 -7.17 3.90 21.77
N ASP A 139 -7.48 5.20 21.71
CA ASP A 139 -8.83 5.76 21.55
C ASP A 139 -9.47 5.33 20.22
N PHE A 140 -8.68 5.08 19.17
CA PHE A 140 -9.15 4.60 17.87
C PHE A 140 -9.49 3.10 17.88
N TYR A 141 -8.96 2.33 18.83
CA TYR A 141 -9.15 0.88 18.92
C TYR A 141 -10.04 0.46 20.09
N SER A 142 -10.43 1.41 20.96
CA SER A 142 -11.30 1.21 22.13
C SER A 142 -12.54 2.09 21.99
N VAL A 143 -13.41 1.73 21.05
CA VAL A 143 -14.54 2.57 20.61
C VAL A 143 -15.83 2.18 21.35
N PRO A 144 -16.68 3.14 21.78
CA PRO A 144 -16.49 4.60 21.74
C PRO A 144 -15.50 5.11 22.82
N SER A 145 -14.94 6.29 22.59
CA SER A 145 -14.05 7.00 23.53
C SER A 145 -14.40 8.49 23.61
N ASP A 146 -13.79 9.22 24.56
CA ASP A 146 -14.01 10.66 24.78
C ASP A 146 -13.68 11.55 23.56
N THR A 147 -12.93 11.01 22.60
CA THR A 147 -12.46 11.73 21.39
C THR A 147 -12.90 11.04 20.09
N PHE A 148 -13.60 9.91 20.17
CA PHE A 148 -14.00 9.11 19.01
C PHE A 148 -15.37 8.45 19.24
N ALA A 149 -16.38 8.89 18.48
CA ALA A 149 -17.76 8.49 18.68
C ALA A 149 -18.46 8.15 17.36
N GLU A 150 -19.50 7.30 17.43
CA GLU A 150 -20.31 6.91 16.28
C GLU A 150 -21.31 8.01 15.91
N ILE A 151 -21.53 8.19 14.61
CA ILE A 151 -22.47 9.13 14.04
C ILE A 151 -23.88 8.52 14.04
N ASP A 152 -24.78 9.10 14.82
CA ASP A 152 -26.20 8.68 14.89
C ASP A 152 -27.00 9.20 13.71
N ALA A 153 -26.88 10.50 13.41
CA ALA A 153 -27.54 11.10 12.26
C ALA A 153 -26.63 12.13 11.58
N TYR A 154 -26.67 12.17 10.25
CA TYR A 154 -25.99 13.13 9.40
C TYR A 154 -27.00 13.80 8.47
N ILE A 155 -27.28 15.09 8.69
CA ILE A 155 -28.35 15.82 8.03
C ILE A 155 -27.76 17.03 7.30
N GLN A 156 -27.76 16.99 5.96
CA GLN A 156 -27.31 18.12 5.16
C GLN A 156 -28.21 19.34 5.33
N ILE A 157 -27.62 20.52 5.52
CA ILE A 157 -28.37 21.78 5.64
C ILE A 157 -28.69 22.30 4.23
N PRO A 158 -29.97 22.31 3.82
CA PRO A 158 -30.35 22.64 2.45
C PRO A 158 -30.08 24.12 2.14
N VAL A 159 -29.51 24.39 0.96
CA VAL A 159 -29.29 25.74 0.45
C VAL A 159 -30.12 25.94 -0.82
N SER A 160 -30.90 27.03 -0.89
CA SER A 160 -31.77 27.28 -2.03
C SER A 160 -30.95 27.48 -3.32
N GLY A 161 -31.18 26.63 -4.32
CA GLY A 161 -30.54 26.74 -5.64
C GLY A 161 -29.07 26.34 -5.70
N ALA A 162 -28.52 25.71 -4.65
CA ALA A 162 -27.13 25.25 -4.59
C ALA A 162 -26.98 23.93 -3.83
N LYS A 163 -25.83 23.25 -4.00
CA LYS A 163 -25.48 22.09 -3.18
C LYS A 163 -25.15 22.53 -1.75
N SER A 164 -25.60 21.77 -0.76
CA SER A 164 -25.32 21.99 0.66
C SER A 164 -23.80 22.11 0.89
N THR A 165 -23.42 23.01 1.79
CA THR A 165 -22.02 23.23 2.21
C THR A 165 -21.78 22.80 3.65
N GLN A 166 -22.86 22.52 4.37
CA GLN A 166 -22.87 22.24 5.79
C GLN A 166 -23.79 21.05 6.06
N ALA A 167 -23.47 20.30 7.10
CA ALA A 167 -24.30 19.23 7.61
C ALA A 167 -24.33 19.29 9.14
N ASP A 168 -25.52 19.11 9.70
CA ASP A 168 -25.71 18.89 11.13
C ASP A 168 -25.53 17.40 11.42
N ILE A 169 -24.76 17.11 12.45
CA ILE A 169 -24.45 15.75 12.87
C ILE A 169 -24.75 15.59 14.35
N THR A 170 -25.21 14.40 14.72
CA THR A 170 -25.50 13.99 16.10
C THR A 170 -24.74 12.70 16.37
N LEU A 171 -24.20 12.55 17.57
CA LEU A 171 -23.36 11.41 17.92
C LEU A 171 -24.08 10.50 18.93
N LEU A 172 -23.86 9.19 18.81
CA LEU A 172 -24.41 8.22 19.79
C LEU A 172 -23.77 8.35 21.17
N SER A 173 -22.61 8.99 21.27
CA SER A 173 -21.90 9.27 22.52
C SER A 173 -21.26 10.65 22.44
N PRO A 174 -21.38 11.49 23.48
CA PRO A 174 -20.85 12.84 23.44
C PRO A 174 -19.32 12.82 23.46
N LEU A 175 -18.71 13.68 22.65
CA LEU A 175 -17.29 13.95 22.71
C LEU A 175 -17.00 14.92 23.85
N VAL A 176 -15.91 14.69 24.58
CA VAL A 176 -15.55 15.50 25.77
C VAL A 176 -14.43 16.49 25.46
N ARG A 177 -13.74 16.32 24.32
CA ARG A 177 -12.59 17.14 23.93
C ARG A 177 -12.85 17.89 22.63
N ASP A 178 -12.77 19.21 22.72
CA ASP A 178 -12.90 20.12 21.60
C ASP A 178 -11.53 20.41 20.96
N SER A 179 -11.49 20.57 19.63
CA SER A 179 -10.29 20.94 18.88
C SER A 179 -10.11 22.45 18.84
N ALA A 180 -8.93 22.95 19.23
CA ALA A 180 -8.61 24.38 19.19
C ALA A 180 -8.67 25.01 17.77
N VAL A 181 -8.62 24.17 16.74
CA VAL A 181 -8.71 24.57 15.33
C VAL A 181 -9.93 23.95 14.62
N SER A 182 -10.88 23.44 15.41
CA SER A 182 -12.16 22.87 14.96
C SER A 182 -12.03 21.83 13.85
N ARG A 183 -11.05 20.92 13.95
CA ARG A 183 -10.81 19.84 12.96
C ARG A 183 -11.46 18.53 13.34
N TYR A 184 -11.99 17.82 12.35
CA TYR A 184 -12.52 16.47 12.50
C TYR A 184 -12.02 15.50 11.43
N PHE A 185 -12.10 14.21 11.74
CA PHE A 185 -11.91 13.11 10.80
C PHE A 185 -13.05 12.11 10.95
N ILE A 186 -13.58 11.59 9.85
CA ILE A 186 -14.57 10.51 9.83
C ILE A 186 -13.87 9.25 9.33
N ALA A 187 -14.15 8.12 9.94
CA ALA A 187 -13.58 6.83 9.57
C ALA A 187 -14.58 5.70 9.82
N GLU A 188 -14.46 4.64 9.02
CA GLU A 188 -15.35 3.47 9.09
C GLU A 188 -14.59 2.20 9.48
N LYS A 189 -13.34 2.09 9.04
CA LYS A 189 -12.55 0.86 9.12
C LYS A 189 -11.15 1.10 9.61
N LYS A 190 -10.53 0.02 10.09
CA LYS A 190 -9.10 -0.06 10.39
C LYS A 190 -8.40 -1.00 9.42
N VAL A 191 -7.16 -0.67 9.11
CA VAL A 191 -6.29 -1.43 8.21
C VAL A 191 -5.06 -1.89 8.98
N GLN A 192 -4.58 -3.09 8.64
CA GLN A 192 -3.38 -3.66 9.23
C GLN A 192 -2.48 -4.24 8.15
N TYR A 193 -1.19 -3.93 8.22
CA TYR A 193 -0.14 -4.64 7.50
C TYR A 193 0.67 -5.47 8.48
N CYS A 194 0.77 -6.77 8.23
CA CYS A 194 1.54 -7.69 9.06
C CYS A 194 2.69 -8.28 8.28
N LEU A 195 3.90 -8.09 8.80
CA LEU A 195 5.09 -8.81 8.37
C LEU A 195 5.23 -10.04 9.27
N THR A 196 5.09 -11.22 8.68
CA THR A 196 5.05 -12.50 9.39
C THR A 196 6.17 -13.41 8.94
N GLN A 197 6.82 -14.09 9.86
CA GLN A 197 7.85 -15.07 9.53
C GLN A 197 7.23 -16.42 9.17
N ILE A 198 7.61 -16.97 8.02
CA ILE A 198 7.19 -18.29 7.54
C ILE A 198 8.46 -19.04 7.11
N GLY A 199 8.99 -19.89 8.00
CA GLY A 199 10.27 -20.57 7.80
C GLY A 199 11.43 -19.56 7.77
N ASP A 200 12.20 -19.58 6.68
CA ASP A 200 13.38 -18.72 6.48
C ASP A 200 13.07 -17.43 5.70
N ALA A 201 11.78 -17.16 5.45
CA ALA A 201 11.33 -15.97 4.74
C ALA A 201 10.25 -15.22 5.54
N MET A 202 10.09 -13.94 5.21
CA MET A 202 9.01 -13.09 5.70
C MET A 202 7.95 -12.94 4.61
N ARG A 203 6.70 -12.79 5.05
CA ARG A 203 5.53 -12.52 4.22
C ARG A 203 4.86 -11.25 4.72
N LEU A 204 4.53 -10.35 3.79
CA LEU A 204 3.70 -9.20 4.08
C LEU A 204 2.25 -9.50 3.69
N SER A 205 1.33 -9.32 4.63
CA SER A 205 -0.11 -9.37 4.37
C SER A 205 -0.80 -8.08 4.77
N ARG A 206 -1.91 -7.79 4.09
CA ARG A 206 -2.82 -6.68 4.38
C ARG A 206 -4.16 -7.24 4.82
N SER A 207 -4.72 -6.67 5.88
CA SER A 207 -6.04 -7.01 6.38
C SER A 207 -6.83 -5.73 6.68
N GLU A 208 -8.16 -5.79 6.62
CA GLU A 208 -9.04 -4.68 7.03
C GLU A 208 -10.24 -5.20 7.81
N ALA A 209 -10.78 -4.37 8.70
CA ALA A 209 -11.93 -4.69 9.55
C ALA A 209 -12.70 -3.42 9.92
N ALA A 210 -13.97 -3.57 10.30
CA ALA A 210 -14.69 -2.50 10.97
C ALA A 210 -13.98 -2.08 12.26
N LEU A 211 -14.11 -0.81 12.65
CA LEU A 211 -13.44 -0.25 13.83
C LEU A 211 -13.75 -1.03 15.12
N THR A 212 -15.00 -1.43 15.30
CA THR A 212 -15.51 -2.20 16.45
C THR A 212 -15.14 -3.68 16.44
N SER A 213 -14.67 -4.22 15.31
CA SER A 213 -14.34 -5.65 15.22
C SER A 213 -13.02 -5.95 15.94
N SER A 214 -12.99 -6.96 16.79
CA SER A 214 -11.75 -7.47 17.41
C SER A 214 -10.92 -8.34 16.47
N VAL A 215 -11.50 -8.79 15.35
CA VAL A 215 -10.87 -9.72 14.40
C VAL A 215 -10.85 -9.14 13.00
N TYR A 216 -9.76 -9.36 12.28
CA TYR A 216 -9.66 -9.10 10.85
C TYR A 216 -10.17 -10.31 10.07
N PRO A 217 -11.33 -10.21 9.38
CA PRO A 217 -11.97 -11.37 8.76
C PRO A 217 -11.21 -11.92 7.55
N LEU A 218 -10.45 -11.08 6.86
CA LEU A 218 -9.72 -11.43 5.64
C LEU A 218 -8.29 -10.90 5.72
N SER A 219 -7.34 -11.73 5.27
CA SER A 219 -5.94 -11.34 5.10
C SER A 219 -5.47 -11.67 3.69
N VAL A 220 -5.03 -10.64 2.98
CA VAL A 220 -4.56 -10.71 1.59
C VAL A 220 -3.03 -10.73 1.58
N LEU A 221 -2.45 -11.69 0.88
CA LEU A 221 -1.01 -11.74 0.62
C LEU A 221 -0.62 -10.55 -0.26
N MET A 222 0.32 -9.73 0.20
CA MET A 222 0.84 -8.60 -0.56
C MET A 222 2.19 -8.93 -1.19
N VAL A 223 3.10 -9.54 -0.41
CA VAL A 223 4.43 -9.98 -0.87
C VAL A 223 4.82 -11.24 -0.13
N ASP A 224 5.45 -12.18 -0.83
CA ASP A 224 6.12 -13.33 -0.27
C ASP A 224 7.64 -13.26 -0.45
N ASN A 225 8.34 -14.19 0.19
CA ASN A 225 9.78 -14.39 0.00
C ASN A 225 10.63 -13.14 0.28
N LEU A 226 10.29 -12.41 1.34
CA LEU A 226 11.14 -11.35 1.88
C LEU A 226 12.21 -11.97 2.78
N SER A 227 13.40 -11.38 2.87
CA SER A 227 14.42 -11.81 3.81
C SER A 227 13.99 -11.52 5.26
N ILE A 228 14.44 -12.36 6.19
CA ILE A 228 14.29 -12.17 7.65
C ILE A 228 14.79 -10.81 8.17
N GLY A 229 15.65 -10.12 7.41
CA GLY A 229 16.10 -8.76 7.75
C GLY A 229 15.10 -7.64 7.45
N SER A 230 13.96 -7.97 6.82
CA SER A 230 12.89 -7.03 6.52
C SER A 230 12.20 -6.59 7.81
N ARG A 231 11.88 -5.30 7.93
CA ARG A 231 11.31 -4.71 9.14
C ARG A 231 10.38 -3.55 8.81
N MET A 232 9.37 -3.37 9.66
CA MET A 232 8.57 -2.15 9.73
C MET A 232 8.75 -1.56 11.12
N SER A 233 9.05 -0.27 11.21
CA SER A 233 9.28 0.42 12.49
C SER A 233 8.59 1.77 12.52
N LEU A 234 7.79 2.01 13.56
CA LEU A 234 7.15 3.28 13.83
C LEU A 234 7.95 4.07 14.87
N THR A 235 8.28 5.32 14.57
CA THR A 235 8.82 6.25 15.56
C THR A 235 7.69 6.87 16.39
N ASN A 236 7.97 7.24 17.63
CA ASN A 236 6.97 7.86 18.49
C ASN A 236 6.57 9.24 17.95
N ALA A 237 5.26 9.48 17.84
CA ALA A 237 4.73 10.83 17.66
C ALA A 237 4.84 11.63 18.96
N SER A 238 5.03 12.94 18.84
CA SER A 238 4.86 13.90 19.94
C SER A 238 4.00 15.07 19.46
N GLN A 239 3.58 15.96 20.37
CA GLN A 239 2.90 17.21 19.97
C GLN A 239 3.71 18.07 18.99
N PHE A 240 5.04 17.88 18.94
CA PHE A 240 5.96 18.70 18.15
C PHE A 240 6.67 17.92 17.03
N SER A 241 6.42 16.62 16.90
CA SER A 241 7.04 15.77 15.89
C SER A 241 6.07 14.73 15.35
N ASN A 242 5.93 14.72 14.02
CA ASN A 242 5.19 13.68 13.32
C ASN A 242 5.84 12.31 13.54
N ALA A 243 5.04 11.26 13.67
CA ALA A 243 5.54 9.90 13.60
C ALA A 243 6.07 9.62 12.17
N ILE A 244 7.10 8.80 12.09
CA ILE A 244 7.68 8.32 10.84
C ILE A 244 7.57 6.80 10.84
N LEU A 245 6.96 6.26 9.79
CA LEU A 245 6.95 4.84 9.53
C LEU A 245 8.09 4.49 8.58
N GLU A 246 9.03 3.71 9.08
CA GLU A 246 10.16 3.19 8.31
C GLU A 246 9.83 1.81 7.78
N LEU A 247 9.84 1.67 6.45
CA LEU A 247 9.60 0.43 5.73
C LEU A 247 10.92 -0.02 5.11
N ASN A 248 11.45 -1.15 5.59
CA ASN A 248 12.68 -1.73 5.10
C ASN A 248 12.38 -3.15 4.61
N PHE A 249 12.27 -3.33 3.30
CA PHE A 249 11.93 -4.62 2.69
C PHE A 249 13.07 -5.15 1.83
N ASN A 250 13.44 -6.41 2.07
CA ASN A 250 14.50 -7.09 1.33
C ASN A 250 13.89 -8.21 0.50
N PHE A 251 13.71 -8.00 -0.80
CA PHE A 251 13.10 -8.97 -1.72
C PHE A 251 14.12 -10.01 -2.15
N LEU A 252 13.89 -11.28 -1.81
CA LEU A 252 14.80 -12.37 -2.19
C LEU A 252 14.59 -12.75 -3.67
N LEU A 253 15.70 -12.84 -4.39
CA LEU A 253 15.79 -13.34 -5.75
C LEU A 253 16.04 -14.84 -5.76
N ARG A 254 15.81 -15.49 -6.92
CA ARG A 254 16.00 -16.94 -7.08
C ARG A 254 17.45 -17.40 -6.91
N ASP A 255 18.41 -16.50 -7.10
CA ASP A 255 19.84 -16.74 -6.92
C ASP A 255 20.30 -16.55 -5.47
N GLY A 256 19.38 -16.23 -4.54
CA GLY A 256 19.67 -15.98 -3.13
C GLY A 256 20.15 -14.56 -2.82
N SER A 257 20.34 -13.71 -3.83
CA SER A 257 20.59 -12.28 -3.62
C SER A 257 19.31 -11.56 -3.19
N ALA A 258 19.45 -10.33 -2.67
CA ALA A 258 18.30 -9.55 -2.20
C ALA A 258 18.33 -8.12 -2.76
N ILE A 259 17.16 -7.61 -3.14
CA ILE A 259 16.98 -6.20 -3.48
C ILE A 259 16.41 -5.49 -2.26
N LYS A 260 17.13 -4.50 -1.76
CA LYS A 260 16.75 -3.73 -0.59
C LYS A 260 15.98 -2.48 -1.00
N PHE A 261 14.84 -2.26 -0.35
CA PHE A 261 14.04 -1.06 -0.45
C PHE A 261 13.87 -0.43 0.92
N GLU A 262 14.20 0.86 1.00
CA GLU A 262 14.01 1.67 2.19
C GLU A 262 13.05 2.80 1.82
N HIS A 263 11.99 2.96 2.59
CA HIS A 263 11.02 4.02 2.40
C HIS A 263 10.57 4.54 3.77
N GLN A 264 10.47 5.87 3.88
CA GLN A 264 9.98 6.52 5.09
C GLN A 264 8.71 7.29 4.73
N VAL A 265 7.66 7.06 5.51
CA VAL A 265 6.40 7.78 5.38
C VAL A 265 6.20 8.63 6.64
N VAL A 266 6.05 9.93 6.45
CA VAL A 266 5.79 10.87 7.55
C VAL A 266 4.28 10.94 7.77
N MET A 267 3.83 10.69 8.99
CA MET A 267 2.41 10.76 9.35
C MET A 267 2.03 12.22 9.58
N THR A 268 1.34 12.84 8.64
CA THR A 268 0.98 14.27 8.72
C THR A 268 -0.42 14.44 9.29
N ASN A 269 -0.58 15.32 10.28
CA ASN A 269 -1.87 15.63 10.89
C ASN A 269 -2.55 16.84 10.20
N VAL A 270 -2.92 16.66 8.94
CA VAL A 270 -3.50 17.70 8.09
C VAL A 270 -4.72 17.14 7.35
N PRO A 271 -5.91 17.75 7.48
CA PRO A 271 -6.97 17.66 6.47
C PRO A 271 -6.62 18.44 5.21
#